data_AF-A0A4D8RXC2-F1
#
_entry.id   AF-A0A4D8RXC2-F1
#
_cell.length_a   1.000
_cell.length_b   1.000
_cell.length_c   1.000
_cell.angle_alpha   90.00
_cell.angle_beta   90.00
_cell.angle_gamma   90.00
#
_symmetry.space_group_name_H-M   'P 1'
#
loop_
_entity.id
_entity.type
_entity.pdbx_description
1 polymer ?
#
loop_
_entity_poly.entity_id
_entity_poly.type
_entity_poly.pdbx_seq_one_letter_code
_entity_poly.pdbx_strand_id
1 'polypeptide(L)'
;MNDRVVGTLIIGGGYAGLNAYYSLKGNATVLSRSDEFRFWTAELRKVVEPQIATRTKVPFVEIGEVKDVDLSSRVVQVNGERIQVTNLVIAPGCVRENLNEIMGESVKLSRVTLGSQDERDEYLVLQLAFYLKKLRKDVKVKTSYLKWLGEPLVSEVSALLEQAGIGTTESPDLVLDECTPPHPFSFYEVNQFLEVRQGVFAAGDIIKGWPKLGELAMRTGIYIGQRIRGYAGEFKPIFIFILDNGRGTGLHVRSTFPWGGRQLSITKSRIRPLFKRFIERYYIWRKGKMGFLINL
;
A
#
# COMPACT_ATOMS: atom_id res chain seq x y z
N MET A 1 -31.65 -1.87 -18.00
CA MET A 1 -30.62 -1.75 -16.96
C MET A 1 -30.86 -2.92 -16.02
N ASN A 2 -29.85 -3.75 -15.76
CA ASN A 2 -30.02 -4.94 -14.93
C ASN A 2 -29.72 -4.58 -13.47
N ASP A 3 -30.58 -5.03 -12.55
CA ASP A 3 -30.45 -4.76 -11.12
C ASP A 3 -30.04 -6.05 -10.40
N ARG A 4 -29.01 -5.96 -9.56
CA ARG A 4 -28.48 -7.07 -8.75
C ARG A 4 -28.43 -6.67 -7.29
N VAL A 5 -28.80 -7.58 -6.39
CA VAL A 5 -28.67 -7.38 -4.94
C VAL A 5 -27.58 -8.30 -4.41
N VAL A 6 -26.63 -7.74 -3.65
CA VAL A 6 -25.53 -8.48 -3.03
C VAL A 6 -25.46 -8.12 -1.54
N GLY A 7 -25.13 -9.10 -0.68
CA GLY A 7 -24.94 -8.83 0.74
C GLY A 7 -23.78 -7.85 0.99
N THR A 8 -22.55 -8.28 0.66
CA THR A 8 -21.34 -7.44 0.77
C THR A 8 -20.64 -7.36 -0.58
N LEU A 9 -20.37 -6.13 -1.04
CA LEU A 9 -19.56 -5.85 -2.21
C LEU A 9 -18.26 -5.18 -1.78
N ILE A 10 -17.14 -5.68 -2.30
CA ILE A 10 -15.82 -5.11 -2.13
C ILE A 10 -15.37 -4.58 -3.48
N ILE A 11 -15.09 -3.28 -3.56
CA ILE A 11 -14.52 -2.65 -4.74
C ILE A 11 -13.00 -2.63 -4.58
N GLY A 12 -12.30 -3.35 -5.45
CA GLY A 12 -10.84 -3.41 -5.55
C GLY A 12 -10.27 -4.77 -5.13
N GLY A 13 -9.59 -5.45 -6.05
CA GLY A 13 -8.88 -6.72 -5.83
C GLY A 13 -7.45 -6.57 -5.30
N GLY A 14 -7.16 -5.48 -4.58
CA GLY A 14 -5.83 -5.15 -4.07
C GLY A 14 -5.56 -5.62 -2.64
N TYR A 15 -4.58 -4.98 -1.99
CA TYR A 15 -4.16 -5.27 -0.62
C TYR A 15 -5.31 -5.33 0.38
N ALA A 16 -6.12 -4.27 0.44
CA ALA A 16 -7.20 -4.16 1.41
C ALA A 16 -8.40 -5.03 1.03
N GLY A 17 -8.87 -4.96 -0.21
CA GLY A 17 -10.08 -5.67 -0.63
C GLY A 17 -9.97 -7.19 -0.54
N LEU A 18 -8.85 -7.78 -0.96
CA LEU A 18 -8.66 -9.23 -0.82
C LEU A 18 -8.62 -9.67 0.65
N ASN A 19 -8.02 -8.87 1.52
CA ASN A 19 -7.96 -9.18 2.94
C ASN A 19 -9.30 -9.00 3.65
N ALA A 20 -10.15 -8.07 3.19
CA ALA A 20 -11.56 -8.01 3.60
C ALA A 20 -12.30 -9.28 3.17
N TYR A 21 -12.17 -9.70 1.92
CA TYR A 21 -12.79 -10.93 1.40
C TYR A 21 -12.39 -12.17 2.21
N TYR A 22 -11.10 -12.36 2.47
CA TYR A 22 -10.62 -13.49 3.26
C TYR A 22 -11.10 -13.44 4.71
N SER A 23 -11.24 -12.25 5.31
CA SER A 23 -11.75 -12.06 6.67
C SER A 23 -13.27 -12.36 6.77
N LEU A 24 -14.00 -12.06 5.69
CA LEU A 24 -15.41 -12.44 5.48
C LEU A 24 -15.59 -13.93 5.14
N LYS A 25 -14.53 -14.74 5.17
CA LYS A 25 -14.56 -16.17 4.83
C LYS A 25 -15.10 -16.46 3.42
N GLY A 26 -14.92 -15.52 2.50
CA GLY A 26 -15.40 -15.63 1.13
C GLY A 26 -16.86 -15.23 0.90
N ASN A 27 -17.57 -14.77 1.92
CA ASN A 27 -18.98 -14.35 1.83
C ASN A 27 -19.12 -12.89 1.34
N ALA A 28 -18.51 -12.58 0.20
CA ALA A 28 -18.62 -11.27 -0.44
C ALA A 28 -18.30 -11.39 -1.94
N THR A 29 -18.85 -10.47 -2.73
CA THR A 29 -18.43 -10.28 -4.13
C THR A 29 -17.27 -9.30 -4.14
N VAL A 30 -16.19 -9.64 -4.86
CA VAL A 30 -15.06 -8.72 -5.10
C VAL A 30 -15.10 -8.28 -6.54
N LEU A 31 -15.19 -6.98 -6.76
CA LEU A 31 -15.21 -6.35 -8.08
C LEU A 31 -13.93 -5.56 -8.30
N SER A 32 -13.25 -5.75 -9.43
CA SER A 32 -11.98 -5.07 -9.73
C SER A 32 -11.80 -4.90 -11.24
N ARG A 33 -10.93 -3.98 -11.67
CA ARG A 33 -10.58 -3.81 -13.10
C ARG A 33 -9.80 -5.00 -13.67
N SER A 34 -9.28 -5.88 -12.82
CA SER A 34 -8.51 -7.06 -13.17
C SER A 34 -8.66 -8.13 -12.08
N ASP A 35 -8.57 -9.39 -12.47
CA ASP A 35 -8.51 -10.57 -11.60
C ASP A 35 -7.09 -10.85 -11.07
N GLU A 36 -6.13 -9.94 -11.26
CA GLU A 36 -4.76 -10.11 -10.78
C GLU A 36 -4.49 -9.35 -9.47
N PHE A 37 -3.87 -10.04 -8.50
CA PHE A 37 -3.23 -9.38 -7.38
C PHE A 37 -1.81 -8.98 -7.76
N ARG A 38 -1.45 -7.71 -7.55
CA ARG A 38 -0.10 -7.17 -7.73
C ARG A 38 0.55 -6.83 -6.39
N PHE A 39 1.74 -7.36 -6.13
CA PHE A 39 2.53 -7.02 -4.95
C PHE A 39 3.52 -5.89 -5.27
N TRP A 40 3.10 -4.64 -5.04
CA TRP A 40 3.86 -3.43 -5.39
C TRP A 40 5.26 -3.34 -4.77
N THR A 41 5.46 -3.85 -3.55
CA THR A 41 6.80 -3.90 -2.96
C THR A 41 7.76 -4.81 -3.74
N ALA A 42 7.26 -5.91 -4.31
CA ALA A 42 8.05 -6.75 -5.21
C ALA A 42 8.21 -6.07 -6.59
N GLU A 43 7.21 -5.36 -7.10
CA GLU A 43 7.35 -4.60 -8.36
C GLU A 43 8.52 -3.61 -8.27
N LEU A 44 8.63 -2.85 -7.18
CA LEU A 44 9.77 -1.94 -6.96
C LEU A 44 11.13 -2.65 -7.01
N ARG A 45 11.19 -3.90 -6.54
CA ARG A 45 12.42 -4.71 -6.52
C ARG A 45 12.80 -5.25 -7.91
N LYS A 46 11.92 -5.21 -8.92
CA LYS A 46 12.30 -5.58 -10.30
C LYS A 46 13.42 -4.73 -10.87
N VAL A 47 13.63 -3.53 -10.34
CA VAL A 47 14.79 -2.68 -10.64
C VAL A 47 16.11 -3.44 -10.46
N VAL A 48 16.22 -4.28 -9.42
CA VAL A 48 17.44 -5.08 -9.14
C VAL A 48 17.29 -6.56 -9.46
N GLU A 49 16.05 -7.07 -9.60
CA GLU A 49 15.80 -8.47 -9.87
C GLU A 49 14.59 -8.62 -10.81
N PRO A 50 14.76 -8.46 -12.13
CA PRO A 50 13.64 -8.37 -13.07
C PRO A 50 12.74 -9.62 -13.14
N GLN A 51 13.28 -10.78 -12.79
CA GLN A 51 12.63 -12.09 -12.96
C GLN A 51 11.69 -12.47 -11.80
N ILE A 52 11.54 -11.64 -10.76
CA ILE A 52 10.70 -11.99 -9.62
C ILE A 52 9.21 -11.98 -9.97
N ALA A 53 8.50 -12.98 -9.47
CA ALA A 53 7.05 -12.99 -9.52
C ALA A 53 6.48 -11.85 -8.65
N THR A 54 5.59 -11.08 -9.25
CA THR A 54 4.99 -9.85 -8.68
C THR A 54 3.48 -9.83 -8.80
N ARG A 55 2.92 -10.78 -9.56
CA ARG A 55 1.51 -10.88 -9.86
C ARG A 55 1.04 -12.32 -9.76
N THR A 56 -0.24 -12.49 -9.48
CA THR A 56 -0.90 -13.80 -9.40
C THR A 56 -2.38 -13.65 -9.68
N LYS A 57 -2.98 -14.65 -10.34
CA LYS A 57 -4.41 -14.65 -10.63
C LYS A 57 -5.25 -14.96 -9.39
N VAL A 58 -6.39 -14.29 -9.30
CA VAL A 58 -7.38 -14.38 -8.24
C VAL A 58 -8.75 -14.68 -8.87
N PRO A 59 -9.04 -15.96 -9.20
CA PRO A 59 -10.16 -16.32 -10.08
C PRO A 59 -11.56 -15.99 -9.57
N PHE A 60 -11.72 -15.69 -8.28
CA PHE A 60 -13.02 -15.33 -7.69
C PHE A 60 -13.33 -13.83 -7.81
N VAL A 61 -12.41 -13.01 -8.32
CA VAL A 61 -12.61 -11.58 -8.53
C VAL A 61 -13.40 -11.38 -9.82
N GLU A 62 -14.54 -10.69 -9.71
CA GLU A 62 -15.34 -10.25 -10.84
C GLU A 62 -14.64 -9.07 -11.53
N ILE A 63 -14.41 -9.19 -12.84
CA ILE A 63 -13.80 -8.12 -13.62
C ILE A 63 -14.88 -7.12 -14.02
N GLY A 64 -14.75 -5.88 -13.58
CA GLY A 64 -15.64 -4.79 -13.97
C GLY A 64 -15.12 -3.43 -13.57
N GLU A 65 -15.60 -2.40 -14.27
CA GLU A 65 -15.22 -1.01 -14.02
C GLU A 65 -16.40 -0.27 -13.37
N VAL A 66 -16.17 0.22 -12.15
CA VAL A 66 -17.14 1.07 -11.47
C VAL A 66 -17.20 2.42 -12.16
N LYS A 67 -18.40 2.84 -12.55
CA LYS A 67 -18.66 4.13 -13.22
C LYS A 67 -19.21 5.18 -12.27
N ASP A 68 -19.98 4.75 -11.27
CA ASP A 68 -20.57 5.63 -10.27
C ASP A 68 -20.85 4.87 -8.96
N VAL A 69 -20.87 5.59 -7.84
CA VAL A 69 -21.17 5.04 -6.51
C VAL A 69 -22.03 6.02 -5.74
N ASP A 70 -23.27 5.63 -5.46
CA ASP A 70 -24.11 6.32 -4.50
C ASP A 70 -23.92 5.71 -3.10
N LEU A 71 -23.17 6.43 -2.26
CA LEU A 71 -22.89 6.02 -0.88
C LEU A 71 -24.13 6.05 0.00
N SER A 72 -25.14 6.88 -0.31
CA SER A 72 -26.36 7.04 0.50
C SER A 72 -27.28 5.85 0.33
N SER A 73 -27.54 5.48 -0.93
CA SER A 73 -28.36 4.31 -1.24
C SER A 73 -27.56 3.01 -1.24
N ARG A 74 -26.22 3.06 -1.18
CA ARG A 74 -25.31 1.90 -1.33
C ARG A 74 -25.55 1.18 -2.67
N VAL A 75 -25.57 1.96 -3.74
CA VAL A 75 -25.69 1.48 -5.11
C VAL A 75 -24.39 1.73 -5.86
N VAL A 76 -23.91 0.70 -6.55
CA VAL A 76 -22.71 0.77 -7.39
C VAL A 76 -23.10 0.52 -8.83
N GLN A 77 -22.70 1.42 -9.74
CA GLN A 77 -22.92 1.24 -11.17
C GLN A 77 -21.68 0.65 -11.83
N VAL A 78 -21.87 -0.47 -12.53
CA VAL A 78 -20.78 -1.22 -13.17
C VAL A 78 -21.25 -1.63 -14.56
N ASN A 79 -20.57 -1.20 -15.63
CA ASN A 79 -20.83 -1.66 -17.00
C ASN A 79 -22.33 -1.70 -17.43
N GLY A 80 -23.18 -0.80 -16.93
CA GLY A 80 -24.63 -0.77 -17.22
C GLY A 80 -25.53 -1.60 -16.29
N GLU A 81 -24.96 -2.23 -15.25
CA GLU A 81 -25.63 -2.90 -14.14
C GLU A 81 -25.66 -1.99 -12.91
N ARG A 82 -26.74 -2.06 -12.12
CA ARG A 82 -26.85 -1.44 -10.80
C ARG A 82 -26.80 -2.51 -9.73
N ILE A 83 -25.83 -2.41 -8.82
CA ILE A 83 -25.64 -3.36 -7.73
C ILE A 83 -26.03 -2.68 -6.41
N GLN A 84 -27.13 -3.12 -5.80
CA GLN A 84 -27.58 -2.70 -4.47
C GLN A 84 -26.93 -3.57 -3.40
N VAL A 85 -26.41 -2.96 -2.33
CA VAL A 85 -25.66 -3.70 -1.30
C VAL A 85 -26.06 -3.38 0.14
N THR A 86 -25.83 -4.33 1.04
CA THR A 86 -25.96 -4.11 2.49
C THR A 86 -24.68 -3.49 3.05
N ASN A 87 -23.53 -4.08 2.71
CA ASN A 87 -22.22 -3.55 3.06
C ASN A 87 -21.41 -3.23 1.80
N LEU A 88 -20.82 -2.04 1.76
CA LEU A 88 -19.91 -1.60 0.71
C LEU A 88 -18.52 -1.40 1.29
N VAL A 89 -17.51 -2.06 0.73
CA VAL A 89 -16.09 -1.82 1.08
C VAL A 89 -15.40 -1.18 -0.11
N ILE A 90 -15.00 0.07 0.03
CA ILE A 90 -14.31 0.86 -0.99
C ILE A 90 -12.81 0.69 -0.79
N ALA A 91 -12.17 -0.06 -1.67
CA ALA A 91 -10.74 -0.39 -1.61
C ALA A 91 -10.05 -0.38 -2.99
N PRO A 92 -10.31 0.60 -3.89
CA PRO A 92 -9.74 0.62 -5.24
C PRO A 92 -8.22 0.87 -5.24
N GLY A 93 -7.64 1.21 -4.09
CA GLY A 93 -6.27 1.70 -3.97
C GLY A 93 -6.17 3.17 -4.37
N CYS A 94 -4.97 3.59 -4.74
CA CYS A 94 -4.71 4.90 -5.33
C CYS A 94 -3.73 4.72 -6.49
N VAL A 95 -3.64 5.71 -7.38
CA VAL A 95 -2.80 5.70 -8.57
C VAL A 95 -1.63 6.65 -8.37
N ARG A 96 -0.43 6.20 -8.69
CA ARG A 96 0.75 7.06 -8.87
C ARG A 96 1.14 6.99 -10.34
N GLU A 97 0.78 8.01 -11.10
CA GLU A 97 0.86 7.99 -12.57
C GLU A 97 2.29 7.70 -13.05
N ASN A 98 3.27 8.38 -12.45
CA ASN A 98 4.66 8.31 -12.90
C ASN A 98 5.54 7.24 -12.20
N LEU A 99 5.01 6.37 -11.32
CA LEU A 99 5.84 5.40 -10.58
C LEU A 99 6.60 4.44 -11.52
N ASN A 100 5.90 3.88 -12.51
CA ASN A 100 6.53 2.95 -13.46
C ASN A 100 7.55 3.66 -14.36
N GLU A 101 7.27 4.91 -14.74
CA GLU A 101 8.17 5.76 -15.51
C GLU A 101 9.46 6.03 -14.73
N ILE A 102 9.35 6.50 -13.48
CA ILE A 102 10.50 6.74 -12.59
C ILE A 102 11.34 5.47 -12.42
N MET A 103 10.70 4.32 -12.20
CA MET A 103 11.41 3.04 -12.11
C MET A 103 12.14 2.70 -13.40
N GLY A 104 11.53 2.94 -14.57
CA GLY A 104 12.13 2.69 -15.88
C GLY A 104 13.29 3.63 -16.19
N GLU A 105 13.11 4.93 -16.02
CA GLU A 105 14.11 5.97 -16.29
C GLU A 105 15.31 5.87 -15.35
N SER A 106 15.07 5.63 -14.05
CA SER A 106 16.15 5.50 -13.07
C SER A 106 17.12 4.34 -13.37
N VAL A 107 16.64 3.27 -14.02
CA VAL A 107 17.49 2.14 -14.45
C VAL A 107 18.37 2.51 -15.64
N LYS A 108 17.97 3.45 -16.50
CA LYS A 108 18.74 3.89 -17.67
C LYS A 108 19.83 4.89 -17.32
N LEU A 109 19.61 5.74 -16.33
CA LEU A 109 20.53 6.83 -15.96
C LEU A 109 21.71 6.35 -15.09
N SER A 110 22.91 6.90 -15.31
CA SER A 110 24.09 6.63 -14.47
C SER A 110 24.08 7.43 -13.16
N ARG A 111 23.60 8.67 -13.23
CA ARG A 111 23.33 9.57 -12.10
C ARG A 111 21.82 9.78 -11.97
N VAL A 112 21.29 9.56 -10.76
CA VAL A 112 19.85 9.63 -10.47
C VAL A 112 19.63 10.52 -9.26
N THR A 113 18.71 11.46 -9.37
CA THR A 113 18.25 12.26 -8.24
C THR A 113 16.75 12.04 -8.05
N LEU A 114 16.34 11.64 -6.84
CA LEU A 114 14.97 11.23 -6.55
C LEU A 114 14.32 12.09 -5.47
N GLY A 115 13.01 12.30 -5.56
CA GLY A 115 12.18 12.89 -4.51
C GLY A 115 10.74 12.41 -4.60
N SER A 116 9.89 12.91 -3.70
CA SER A 116 8.43 12.72 -3.75
C SER A 116 7.71 14.05 -3.52
N GLN A 117 6.52 14.19 -4.09
CA GLN A 117 5.62 15.31 -3.81
C GLN A 117 5.02 15.21 -2.40
N ASP A 118 4.60 14.01 -1.99
CA ASP A 118 4.13 13.71 -0.63
C ASP A 118 5.28 13.17 0.23
N GLU A 119 5.51 13.76 1.40
CA GLU A 119 6.50 13.29 2.37
C GLU A 119 6.21 11.87 2.88
N ARG A 120 4.94 11.46 2.90
CA ARG A 120 4.53 10.12 3.36
C ARG A 120 4.91 9.02 2.38
N ASP A 121 5.25 9.37 1.14
CA ASP A 121 5.70 8.44 0.10
C ASP A 121 7.23 8.33 0.02
N GLU A 122 7.95 9.12 0.83
CA GLU A 122 9.40 9.12 0.91
C GLU A 122 10.01 7.72 1.12
N TYR A 123 9.33 6.83 1.84
CA TYR A 123 9.83 5.47 2.07
C TYR A 123 9.98 4.66 0.77
N LEU A 124 9.17 4.96 -0.27
CA LEU A 124 9.30 4.35 -1.60
C LEU A 124 10.54 4.87 -2.31
N VAL A 125 10.75 6.19 -2.26
CA VAL A 125 11.92 6.88 -2.84
C VAL A 125 13.21 6.37 -2.22
N LEU A 126 13.25 6.29 -0.88
CA LEU A 126 14.40 5.74 -0.15
C LEU A 126 14.67 4.29 -0.55
N GLN A 127 13.62 3.45 -0.62
CA GLN A 127 13.80 2.06 -1.02
C GLN A 127 14.33 1.92 -2.46
N LEU A 128 13.84 2.75 -3.38
CA LEU A 128 14.34 2.81 -4.76
C LEU A 128 15.80 3.26 -4.80
N ALA A 129 16.17 4.27 -4.01
CA ALA A 129 17.54 4.78 -3.94
C ALA A 129 18.53 3.69 -3.51
N PHE A 130 18.21 2.88 -2.49
CA PHE A 130 19.05 1.75 -2.09
C PHE A 130 19.17 0.69 -3.19
N TYR A 131 18.09 0.41 -3.92
CA TYR A 131 18.12 -0.52 -5.04
C TYR A 131 18.98 -0.02 -6.19
N LEU A 132 18.86 1.26 -6.57
CA LEU A 132 19.72 1.87 -7.60
C LEU A 132 21.18 1.92 -7.17
N LYS A 133 21.46 2.17 -5.89
CA LYS A 133 22.82 2.13 -5.35
C LYS A 133 23.42 0.72 -5.39
N LYS A 134 22.60 -0.32 -5.22
CA LYS A 134 23.02 -1.72 -5.43
C LYS A 134 23.44 -1.98 -6.89
N LEU A 135 22.85 -1.27 -7.85
CA LEU A 135 23.26 -1.27 -9.26
C LEU A 135 24.47 -0.35 -9.55
N ARG A 136 25.17 0.15 -8.52
CA ARG A 136 26.36 1.01 -8.62
C ARG A 136 26.12 2.37 -9.29
N LYS A 137 24.88 2.87 -9.25
CA LYS A 137 24.55 4.22 -9.75
C LYS A 137 25.05 5.31 -8.78
N ASP A 138 25.26 6.51 -9.31
CA ASP A 138 25.36 7.72 -8.49
C ASP A 138 23.94 8.16 -8.12
N VAL A 139 23.61 8.20 -6.83
CA VAL A 139 22.24 8.40 -6.36
C VAL A 139 22.21 9.51 -5.32
N LYS A 140 21.30 10.46 -5.50
CA LYS A 140 20.96 11.48 -4.51
C LYS A 140 19.46 11.49 -4.24
N VAL A 141 19.07 11.85 -3.03
CA VAL A 141 17.66 11.92 -2.62
C VAL A 141 17.33 13.26 -1.98
N LYS A 142 16.13 13.80 -2.27
CA LYS A 142 15.49 14.82 -1.44
C LYS A 142 14.69 14.10 -0.37
N THR A 143 15.06 14.29 0.89
CA THR A 143 14.52 13.50 2.00
C THR A 143 14.52 14.29 3.32
N SER A 144 13.45 14.14 4.10
CA SER A 144 13.35 14.48 5.52
C SER A 144 13.82 13.34 6.44
N TYR A 145 14.27 12.21 5.88
CA TYR A 145 14.67 11.00 6.59
C TYR A 145 13.52 10.33 7.37
N LEU A 146 12.31 10.35 6.80
CA LEU A 146 11.10 9.81 7.41
C LEU A 146 10.75 10.47 8.75
N LYS A 147 11.06 11.77 8.90
CA LYS A 147 10.83 12.55 10.12
C LYS A 147 9.39 12.46 10.63
N TRP A 148 8.42 12.39 9.73
CA TRP A 148 6.99 12.25 10.04
C TRP A 148 6.63 10.94 10.78
N LEU A 149 7.53 9.95 10.83
CA LEU A 149 7.39 8.74 11.65
C LEU A 149 7.98 8.90 13.06
N GLY A 150 8.66 10.01 13.35
CA GLY A 150 9.25 10.36 14.65
C GLY A 150 10.73 10.74 14.54
N GLU A 151 11.13 11.81 15.26
CA GLU A 151 12.50 12.38 15.23
C GLU A 151 13.64 11.36 15.39
N PRO A 152 13.57 10.37 16.30
CA PRO A 152 14.67 9.40 16.46
C PRO A 152 14.99 8.58 15.21
N LEU A 153 14.09 8.53 14.22
CA LEU A 153 14.31 7.80 12.98
C LEU A 153 15.27 8.53 12.02
N VAL A 154 15.37 9.86 12.11
CA VAL A 154 16.15 10.70 11.20
C VAL A 154 17.63 10.29 11.18
N SER A 155 18.24 10.13 12.35
CA SER A 155 19.65 9.74 12.48
C SER A 155 19.92 8.32 11.95
N GLU A 156 18.98 7.39 12.15
CA GLU A 156 19.10 6.01 11.69
C GLU A 156 19.05 5.92 10.15
N VAL A 157 18.14 6.67 9.52
CA VAL A 157 18.01 6.70 8.07
C VAL A 157 19.19 7.46 7.44
N SER A 158 19.61 8.59 8.00
CA SER A 158 20.79 9.34 7.53
C SER A 158 22.05 8.46 7.54
N ALA A 159 22.32 7.78 8.65
CA ALA A 159 23.47 6.88 8.77
C ALA A 159 23.42 5.72 7.74
N LEU A 160 22.23 5.22 7.40
CA LEU A 160 22.08 4.19 6.37
C LEU A 160 22.38 4.72 4.96
N LEU A 161 21.94 5.95 4.64
CA LEU A 161 22.22 6.58 3.35
C LEU A 161 23.72 6.87 3.19
N GLU A 162 24.35 7.42 4.23
CA GLU A 162 25.80 7.67 4.27
C GLU A 162 26.59 6.36 4.08
N GLN A 163 26.26 5.31 4.83
CA GLN A 163 26.88 3.98 4.69
C GLN A 163 26.72 3.39 3.28
N ALA A 164 25.61 3.69 2.61
CA ALA A 164 25.38 3.27 1.23
C ALA A 164 26.10 4.16 0.21
N GLY A 165 26.53 5.37 0.60
CA GLY A 165 27.06 6.40 -0.31
C GLY A 165 25.97 7.02 -1.18
N ILE A 166 24.78 7.22 -0.62
CA ILE A 166 23.66 7.94 -1.25
C ILE A 166 23.71 9.37 -0.74
N GLY A 167 23.82 10.34 -1.66
CA GLY A 167 23.89 11.76 -1.31
C GLY A 167 22.52 12.41 -1.15
N THR A 168 22.52 13.71 -0.82
CA THR A 168 21.31 14.54 -0.74
C THR A 168 21.21 15.50 -1.92
N THR A 169 19.99 15.95 -2.23
CA THR A 169 19.71 17.03 -3.18
C THR A 169 18.50 17.84 -2.73
N GLU A 170 18.48 19.13 -3.03
CA GLU A 170 17.30 20.00 -2.84
C GLU A 170 16.37 19.99 -4.06
N SER A 171 16.94 19.71 -5.24
CA SER A 171 16.28 19.74 -6.55
C SER A 171 16.43 18.38 -7.23
N PRO A 172 15.50 17.44 -6.97
CA PRO A 172 15.45 16.14 -7.65
C PRO A 172 14.87 16.27 -9.06
N ASP A 173 15.43 15.51 -10.01
CA ASP A 173 15.01 15.44 -11.40
C ASP A 173 13.80 14.51 -11.56
N LEU A 174 13.78 13.39 -10.82
CA LEU A 174 12.69 12.42 -10.82
C LEU A 174 11.90 12.54 -9.51
N VAL A 175 10.67 13.05 -9.60
CA VAL A 175 9.81 13.28 -8.42
C VAL A 175 8.58 12.40 -8.50
N LEU A 176 8.42 11.50 -7.53
CA LEU A 176 7.24 10.65 -7.43
C LEU A 176 6.00 11.50 -7.17
N ASP A 177 5.00 11.34 -8.02
CA ASP A 177 3.72 12.04 -7.87
C ASP A 177 3.00 11.59 -6.61
N GLU A 178 2.23 12.51 -6.01
CA GLU A 178 1.29 12.16 -4.96
C GLU A 178 0.29 11.13 -5.50
N CYS A 179 -0.10 10.20 -4.63
CA CYS A 179 -1.13 9.24 -5.01
C CYS A 179 -2.50 9.93 -5.17
N THR A 180 -3.23 9.59 -6.23
CA THR A 180 -4.57 10.12 -6.49
C THR A 180 -5.62 9.01 -6.43
N PRO A 181 -6.86 9.31 -6.02
CA PRO A 181 -7.93 8.31 -6.04
C PRO A 181 -8.36 8.07 -7.50
N PRO A 182 -8.54 6.80 -7.93
CA PRO A 182 -9.05 6.53 -9.28
C PRO A 182 -10.51 6.99 -9.40
N HIS A 183 -10.91 7.55 -10.54
CA HIS A 183 -12.32 7.85 -10.82
C HIS A 183 -13.19 6.58 -10.75
N PRO A 184 -14.41 6.62 -10.17
CA PRO A 184 -15.15 7.78 -9.63
C PRO A 184 -14.92 8.06 -8.15
N PHE A 185 -13.88 7.49 -7.54
CA PHE A 185 -13.65 7.59 -6.11
C PHE A 185 -12.95 8.90 -5.74
N SER A 186 -13.14 9.32 -4.49
CA SER A 186 -12.35 10.34 -3.83
C SER A 186 -11.58 9.72 -2.66
N PHE A 187 -10.71 10.50 -2.01
CA PHE A 187 -10.21 10.10 -0.69
C PHE A 187 -11.31 10.29 0.35
N TYR A 188 -11.52 9.26 1.18
CA TYR A 188 -12.59 9.26 2.18
C TYR A 188 -12.05 9.52 3.59
N GLU A 189 -12.75 10.37 4.32
CA GLU A 189 -12.63 10.45 5.76
C GLU A 189 -13.41 9.30 6.40
N VAL A 190 -12.85 8.73 7.47
CA VAL A 190 -13.42 7.58 8.16
C VAL A 190 -13.41 7.81 9.66
N ASN A 191 -14.36 7.18 10.34
CA ASN A 191 -14.34 7.09 11.80
C ASN A 191 -13.34 6.02 12.30
N GLN A 192 -13.28 5.81 13.62
CA GLN A 192 -12.42 4.81 14.27
C GLN A 192 -12.76 3.35 13.90
N PHE A 193 -13.87 3.12 13.21
CA PHE A 193 -14.32 1.83 12.70
C PHE A 193 -14.12 1.70 11.17
N LEU A 194 -13.37 2.61 10.56
CA LEU A 194 -13.11 2.69 9.11
C LEU A 194 -14.39 2.89 8.26
N GLU A 195 -15.46 3.38 8.88
CA GLU A 195 -16.71 3.70 8.20
C GLU A 195 -16.67 5.14 7.69
N VAL A 196 -17.05 5.30 6.42
CA VAL A 196 -17.41 6.61 5.84
C VAL A 196 -18.82 6.98 6.30
N ARG A 197 -19.68 5.97 6.42
CA ARG A 197 -21.04 6.03 6.98
C ARG A 197 -21.53 4.60 7.24
N GLN A 198 -22.69 4.47 7.87
CA GLN A 198 -23.26 3.17 8.21
C GLN A 198 -23.34 2.22 7.00
N GLY A 199 -22.66 1.07 7.10
CA GLY A 199 -22.62 0.06 6.05
C GLY A 199 -21.70 0.41 4.86
N VAL A 200 -20.91 1.48 4.94
CA VAL A 200 -19.94 1.87 3.91
C VAL A 200 -18.58 2.11 4.56
N PHE A 201 -17.61 1.31 4.14
CA PHE A 201 -16.25 1.31 4.68
C PHE A 201 -15.27 1.76 3.61
N ALA A 202 -14.19 2.43 4.02
CA ALA A 202 -13.05 2.73 3.16
C ALA A 202 -11.79 2.06 3.70
N ALA A 203 -11.03 1.40 2.82
CA ALA A 203 -9.92 0.54 3.21
C ALA A 203 -8.65 0.81 2.39
N GLY A 204 -7.51 0.77 3.06
CA GLY A 204 -6.20 1.00 2.46
C GLY A 204 -6.02 2.41 1.92
N ASP A 205 -5.41 2.49 0.75
CA ASP A 205 -4.87 3.74 0.23
C ASP A 205 -5.92 4.80 -0.12
N ILE A 206 -7.21 4.44 -0.15
CA ILE A 206 -8.30 5.39 -0.39
C ILE A 206 -8.68 6.21 0.86
N ILE A 207 -8.12 5.89 2.03
CA ILE A 207 -8.36 6.65 3.26
C ILE A 207 -7.57 7.97 3.21
N LYS A 208 -8.27 9.09 3.43
CA LYS A 208 -7.69 10.44 3.40
C LYS A 208 -6.66 10.63 4.52
N GLY A 209 -5.55 11.28 4.18
CA GLY A 209 -4.52 11.67 5.15
C GLY A 209 -3.64 10.53 5.67
N TRP A 210 -3.95 9.27 5.35
CA TRP A 210 -3.19 8.12 5.83
C TRP A 210 -2.02 7.78 4.91
N PRO A 211 -0.87 7.30 5.47
CA PRO A 211 0.20 6.74 4.68
C PRO A 211 -0.27 5.57 3.81
N LYS A 212 0.22 5.50 2.57
CA LYS A 212 -0.26 4.58 1.54
C LYS A 212 0.57 3.29 1.49
N LEU A 213 0.49 2.49 2.55
CA LEU A 213 1.37 1.36 2.81
C LEU A 213 0.63 0.02 2.68
N GLY A 214 1.19 -0.94 1.94
CA GLY A 214 0.57 -2.24 1.69
C GLY A 214 0.21 -3.03 2.95
N GLU A 215 1.07 -3.06 3.97
CA GLU A 215 0.80 -3.74 5.25
C GLU A 215 -0.40 -3.13 5.98
N LEU A 216 -0.42 -1.80 6.11
CA LEU A 216 -1.53 -1.05 6.68
C LEU A 216 -2.83 -1.31 5.90
N ALA A 217 -2.77 -1.27 4.57
CA ALA A 217 -3.90 -1.55 3.71
C ALA A 217 -4.46 -2.96 3.94
N MET A 218 -3.61 -3.98 4.03
CA MET A 218 -4.07 -5.34 4.38
C MET A 218 -4.80 -5.36 5.73
N ARG A 219 -4.25 -4.73 6.77
CA ARG A 219 -4.86 -4.71 8.12
C ARG A 219 -6.20 -3.99 8.15
N THR A 220 -6.36 -2.88 7.41
CA THR A 220 -7.67 -2.22 7.29
C THR A 220 -8.71 -3.15 6.67
N GLY A 221 -8.34 -3.91 5.63
CA GLY A 221 -9.21 -4.90 5.02
C GLY A 221 -9.63 -6.01 5.99
N ILE A 222 -8.68 -6.60 6.71
CA ILE A 222 -8.97 -7.66 7.71
C ILE A 222 -9.94 -7.14 8.77
N TYR A 223 -9.64 -5.95 9.30
CA TYR A 223 -10.45 -5.29 10.31
C TYR A 223 -11.89 -5.07 9.83
N ILE A 224 -12.09 -4.51 8.63
CA ILE A 224 -13.45 -4.30 8.08
C ILE A 224 -14.20 -5.63 7.93
N GLY A 225 -13.54 -6.69 7.45
CA GLY A 225 -14.17 -8.00 7.37
C GLY A 225 -14.54 -8.58 8.74
N GLN A 226 -13.75 -8.31 9.79
CA GLN A 226 -14.10 -8.68 11.17
C GLN A 226 -15.24 -7.83 11.71
N ARG A 227 -15.24 -6.53 11.41
CA ARG A 227 -16.26 -5.54 11.80
C ARG A 227 -17.63 -5.92 11.24
N ILE A 228 -17.71 -6.23 9.96
CA ILE A 228 -18.93 -6.73 9.29
C ILE A 228 -19.41 -8.06 9.92
N ARG A 229 -18.48 -8.88 10.44
CA ARG A 229 -18.79 -10.12 11.16
C ARG A 229 -19.09 -9.94 12.65
N GLY A 230 -19.20 -8.70 13.13
CA GLY A 230 -19.62 -8.39 14.51
C GLY A 230 -18.49 -8.05 15.48
N TYR A 231 -17.24 -7.90 15.05
CA TYR A 231 -16.20 -7.34 15.91
C TYR A 231 -16.58 -5.90 16.31
N ALA A 232 -16.45 -5.56 17.59
CA ALA A 232 -16.87 -4.27 18.13
C ALA A 232 -15.71 -3.31 18.46
N GLY A 233 -14.46 -3.78 18.46
CA GLY A 233 -13.31 -2.96 18.79
C GLY A 233 -12.96 -1.96 17.69
N GLU A 234 -12.27 -0.89 18.07
CA GLU A 234 -11.77 0.14 17.16
C GLU A 234 -10.56 -0.34 16.36
N PHE A 235 -10.34 0.23 15.18
CA PHE A 235 -9.10 0.01 14.45
C PHE A 235 -7.95 0.81 15.08
N LYS A 236 -6.83 0.14 15.34
CA LYS A 236 -5.61 0.78 15.87
C LYS A 236 -4.54 0.85 14.76
N PRO A 237 -4.37 2.00 14.09
CA PRO A 237 -3.40 2.12 13.02
C PRO A 237 -1.97 2.10 13.56
N ILE A 238 -1.06 1.50 12.79
CA ILE A 238 0.39 1.58 13.00
C ILE A 238 1.06 1.43 11.64
N PHE A 239 2.09 2.22 11.39
CA PHE A 239 2.91 2.16 10.19
C PHE A 239 4.00 1.12 10.41
N ILE A 240 4.08 0.11 9.55
CA ILE A 240 5.08 -0.96 9.65
C ILE A 240 5.82 -1.11 8.32
N PHE A 241 7.11 -0.82 8.31
CA PHE A 241 7.92 -0.87 7.09
C PHE A 241 9.30 -1.45 7.34
N ILE A 242 9.84 -2.11 6.31
CA ILE A 242 11.23 -2.55 6.28
C ILE A 242 11.96 -1.80 5.16
N LEU A 243 12.88 -0.92 5.55
CA LEU A 243 13.84 -0.29 4.65
C LEU A 243 15.02 -1.24 4.45
N ASP A 244 15.10 -1.86 3.28
CA ASP A 244 16.22 -2.75 2.93
C ASP A 244 17.33 -1.91 2.27
N ASN A 245 18.52 -1.91 2.87
CA ASN A 245 19.65 -1.13 2.37
C ASN A 245 20.34 -1.75 1.13
N GLY A 246 19.86 -2.91 0.67
CA GLY A 246 20.40 -3.62 -0.50
C GLY A 246 21.75 -4.31 -0.25
N ARG A 247 22.31 -4.20 0.95
CA ARG A 247 23.61 -4.74 1.39
C ARG A 247 23.47 -5.67 2.60
N GLY A 248 22.34 -6.36 2.70
CA GLY A 248 22.13 -7.42 3.70
C GLY A 248 21.78 -6.92 5.11
N THR A 249 21.40 -5.65 5.27
CA THR A 249 20.82 -5.13 6.52
C THR A 249 19.53 -4.37 6.22
N GLY A 250 18.53 -4.51 7.10
CA GLY A 250 17.29 -3.75 6.97
C GLY A 250 16.91 -3.06 8.27
N LEU A 251 16.28 -1.90 8.15
CA LEU A 251 15.68 -1.16 9.24
C LEU A 251 14.19 -1.49 9.30
N HIS A 252 13.76 -2.14 10.36
CA HIS A 252 12.34 -2.36 10.63
C HIS A 252 11.81 -1.22 11.48
N VAL A 253 10.81 -0.52 10.98
CA VAL A 253 10.20 0.66 11.62
C VAL A 253 8.75 0.33 11.93
N ARG A 254 8.34 0.56 13.18
CA ARG A 254 6.94 0.57 13.61
C ARG A 254 6.64 1.91 14.24
N SER A 255 5.62 2.64 13.77
CA SER A 255 5.30 3.96 14.31
C SER A 255 3.81 4.28 14.33
N THR A 256 3.36 4.95 15.38
CA THR A 256 1.99 5.48 15.52
C THR A 256 1.92 7.01 15.37
N PHE A 257 3.07 7.68 15.14
CA PHE A 257 3.15 9.14 15.00
C PHE A 257 2.18 9.74 13.96
N PRO A 258 1.94 9.11 12.79
CA PRO A 258 1.01 9.66 11.79
C PRO A 258 -0.42 9.84 12.29
N TRP A 259 -0.78 9.18 13.40
CA TRP A 259 -2.10 9.25 14.02
C TRP A 259 -2.05 9.86 15.43
N GLY A 260 -1.03 10.68 15.73
CA GLY A 260 -0.88 11.39 17.00
C GLY A 260 -0.42 10.52 18.18
N GLY A 261 -0.07 9.25 17.94
CA GLY A 261 0.53 8.39 18.96
C GLY A 261 2.01 8.72 19.21
N ARG A 262 2.62 8.03 20.18
CA ARG A 262 4.03 8.26 20.57
C ARG A 262 4.91 7.01 20.46
N GLN A 263 4.37 5.92 19.93
CA GLN A 263 5.13 4.68 19.77
C GLN A 263 6.02 4.79 18.53
N LEU A 264 7.31 4.53 18.73
CA LEU A 264 8.30 4.32 17.68
C LEU A 264 9.18 3.14 18.10
N SER A 265 9.28 2.14 17.24
CA SER A 265 10.20 1.00 17.40
C SER A 265 11.04 0.89 16.14
N ILE A 266 12.36 0.92 16.34
CA ILE A 266 13.35 0.81 15.27
C ILE A 266 14.19 -0.42 15.56
N THR A 267 14.31 -1.32 14.60
CA THR A 267 15.15 -2.52 14.74
C THR A 267 15.98 -2.72 13.49
N LYS A 268 17.30 -2.54 13.61
CA LYS A 268 18.27 -2.83 12.56
C LYS A 268 18.71 -4.28 12.64
N SER A 269 18.56 -5.06 11.56
CA SER A 269 19.04 -6.45 11.55
C SER A 269 19.25 -7.01 10.15
N ARG A 270 20.16 -8.00 10.04
CA ARG A 270 20.47 -8.76 8.82
C ARG A 270 19.37 -9.74 8.41
N ILE A 271 18.48 -10.11 9.34
CA ILE A 271 17.34 -10.99 9.00
C ILE A 271 16.19 -10.22 8.31
N ARG A 272 16.12 -8.89 8.46
CA ARG A 272 15.01 -8.08 7.91
C ARG A 272 14.91 -8.12 6.39
N PRO A 273 16.01 -8.06 5.61
CA PRO A 273 15.96 -8.31 4.17
C PRO A 273 15.34 -9.68 3.86
N LEU A 274 15.76 -10.76 4.55
CA LEU A 274 15.23 -12.10 4.33
C LEU A 274 13.72 -12.17 4.59
N PHE A 275 13.23 -11.52 5.66
CA PHE A 275 11.80 -11.40 5.91
C PHE A 275 11.07 -10.68 4.77
N LYS A 276 11.64 -9.60 4.23
CA LYS A 276 11.07 -8.90 3.07
C LYS A 276 10.94 -9.84 1.86
N ARG A 277 11.98 -10.67 1.60
CA ARG A 277 11.95 -11.68 0.52
C ARG A 277 10.91 -12.78 0.76
N PHE A 278 10.78 -13.22 2.01
CA PHE A 278 9.75 -14.17 2.39
C PHE A 278 8.35 -13.60 2.13
N ILE A 279 8.10 -12.38 2.58
CA ILE A 279 6.82 -11.67 2.43
C ILE A 279 6.44 -11.52 0.95
N GLU A 280 7.40 -11.16 0.09
CA GLU A 280 7.20 -11.05 -1.36
C GLU A 280 6.67 -12.36 -1.97
N ARG A 281 7.32 -13.48 -1.67
CA ARG A 281 6.89 -14.80 -2.18
C ARG A 281 5.59 -15.26 -1.52
N TYR A 282 5.46 -15.03 -0.22
CA TYR A 282 4.32 -15.43 0.58
C TYR A 282 3.02 -14.83 0.05
N TYR A 283 2.99 -13.51 -0.20
CA TYR A 283 1.77 -12.87 -0.69
C TYR A 283 1.40 -13.26 -2.12
N ILE A 284 2.37 -13.53 -3.00
CA ILE A 284 2.09 -14.07 -4.33
C ILE A 284 1.51 -15.47 -4.24
N TRP A 285 2.11 -16.36 -3.44
CA TRP A 285 1.59 -17.71 -3.22
C TRP A 285 0.19 -17.71 -2.58
N ARG A 286 -0.04 -16.80 -1.63
CA ARG A 286 -1.30 -16.67 -0.89
C ARG A 286 -2.34 -15.80 -1.58
N LYS A 287 -2.08 -15.35 -2.82
CA LYS A 287 -3.00 -14.49 -3.59
C LYS A 287 -3.43 -13.26 -2.79
N GLY A 288 -2.47 -12.60 -2.15
CA GLY A 288 -2.66 -11.37 -1.38
C GLY A 288 -3.12 -11.56 0.07
N LYS A 289 -3.44 -12.78 0.53
CA LYS A 289 -3.86 -13.02 1.92
C LYS A 289 -2.73 -12.77 2.92
N MET A 290 -2.95 -11.87 3.88
CA MET A 290 -1.98 -11.52 4.92
C MET A 290 -1.64 -12.72 5.84
N GLY A 291 -2.65 -13.53 6.18
CA GLY A 291 -2.49 -14.74 6.98
C GLY A 291 -1.98 -14.46 8.40
N PHE A 292 -0.98 -15.23 8.84
CA PHE A 292 -0.46 -15.14 10.21
C PHE A 292 0.36 -13.86 10.48
N LEU A 293 0.71 -13.12 9.43
CA LEU A 293 1.52 -11.90 9.53
C LEU A 293 0.76 -10.74 10.21
N ILE A 294 -0.56 -10.85 10.40
CA ILE A 294 -1.36 -9.88 11.17
C ILE A 294 -0.88 -9.73 12.62
N ASN A 295 -0.26 -10.77 13.19
CA ASN A 295 0.16 -10.82 14.59
C ASN A 295 1.63 -10.40 14.80
N LEU A 296 2.31 -9.89 13.76
CA LEU A 296 3.74 -9.54 13.83
C LEU A 296 4.02 -8.09 14.26
#